data_AF-A0A101W9E4-F1
#
_entry.id   AF-A0A101W9E4-F1
#
_cell.length_a   1.000
_cell.length_b   1.000
_cell.length_c   1.000
_cell.angle_alpha   90.00
_cell.angle_beta   90.00
_cell.angle_gamma   90.00
#
_symmetry.space_group_name_H-M   'P 1'
#
loop_
_entity.id
_entity.type
_entity.pdbx_description
1 polymer ?
#
loop_
_entity_poly.entity_id
_entity_poly.type
_entity_poly.pdbx_seq_one_letter_code
_entity_poly.pdbx_strand_id
1 'polypeptide(L)'
;MRTIKTISTRIFNIIGIFLSGILSTIGLSEYYKIGIKNETEFYPFGGEGPVPYYYKTTELYSNVNLTWGIIFLCVLVLGIWNWKTKKISEIKIIGLTFGIILLQIVHNMFEYFI
;
A
#
# COMPACT_ATOMS: atom_id res chain seq x y z
N MET A 1 4.36 -34.34 -8.00
CA MET A 1 3.69 -33.45 -7.02
C MET A 1 4.58 -32.36 -6.40
N ARG A 2 5.88 -32.59 -6.10
CA ARG A 2 6.76 -31.56 -5.48
C ARG A 2 6.99 -30.30 -6.36
N THR A 3 7.11 -30.47 -7.66
CA THR A 3 7.43 -29.39 -8.63
C THR A 3 6.28 -28.38 -8.79
N ILE A 4 5.03 -28.86 -8.83
CA ILE A 4 3.84 -28.00 -8.95
C ILE A 4 3.69 -27.11 -7.71
N LYS A 5 3.95 -27.68 -6.52
CA LYS A 5 3.86 -26.95 -5.24
C LYS A 5 4.90 -25.81 -5.15
N THR A 6 6.10 -26.02 -5.71
CA THR A 6 7.17 -25.00 -5.73
C THR A 6 6.95 -23.90 -6.77
N ILE A 7 6.31 -24.23 -7.90
CA ILE A 7 5.91 -23.22 -8.90
C ILE A 7 4.81 -22.32 -8.34
N SER A 8 3.77 -22.91 -7.74
CA SER A 8 2.67 -22.18 -7.13
C SER A 8 3.12 -21.21 -6.03
N THR A 9 4.03 -21.61 -5.14
CA THR A 9 4.52 -20.71 -4.08
C THR A 9 5.35 -19.55 -4.60
N ARG A 10 6.13 -19.75 -5.68
CA ARG A 10 6.88 -18.67 -6.32
C ARG A 10 5.97 -17.61 -6.93
N ILE A 11 4.87 -18.03 -7.54
CA ILE A 11 3.87 -17.12 -8.11
C ILE A 11 3.31 -16.19 -7.03
N PHE A 12 2.99 -16.72 -5.85
CA PHE A 12 2.48 -15.88 -4.75
C PHE A 12 3.46 -14.81 -4.30
N ASN A 13 4.76 -15.10 -4.24
CA ASN A 13 5.75 -14.09 -3.86
C ASN A 13 5.94 -13.03 -4.95
N ILE A 14 5.90 -13.43 -6.23
CA ILE A 14 5.94 -12.47 -7.35
C ILE A 14 4.75 -11.51 -7.25
N ILE A 15 3.55 -12.04 -7.03
CA ILE A 15 2.33 -11.23 -6.86
C ILE A 15 2.47 -10.29 -5.65
N GLY A 16 2.92 -10.79 -4.50
CA GLY A 16 3.11 -9.97 -3.30
C GLY A 16 4.13 -8.84 -3.49
N ILE A 17 5.27 -9.12 -4.11
CA ILE A 17 6.30 -8.14 -4.46
C ILE A 17 5.74 -7.11 -5.44
N PHE A 18 5.03 -7.56 -6.48
CA PHE A 18 4.47 -6.65 -7.48
C PHE A 18 3.41 -5.72 -6.90
N LEU A 19 2.45 -6.26 -6.13
CA LEU A 19 1.40 -5.48 -5.48
C LEU A 19 1.97 -4.46 -4.49
N SER A 20 2.89 -4.89 -3.62
CA SER A 20 3.54 -3.98 -2.66
C SER A 20 4.36 -2.90 -3.36
N GLY A 21 5.02 -3.22 -4.48
CA GLY A 21 5.74 -2.24 -5.30
C GLY A 21 4.82 -1.17 -5.89
N ILE A 22 3.70 -1.58 -6.50
CA ILE A 22 2.72 -0.63 -7.06
C ILE A 22 2.14 0.27 -5.96
N LEU A 23 1.67 -0.31 -4.85
CA LEU A 23 1.01 0.43 -3.79
C LEU A 23 1.97 1.38 -3.07
N SER A 24 3.22 0.95 -2.86
CA SER A 24 4.27 1.82 -2.33
C SER A 24 4.55 3.00 -3.26
N THR A 25 4.66 2.73 -4.57
CA THR A 25 4.91 3.77 -5.58
C THR A 25 3.77 4.78 -5.62
N ILE A 26 2.51 4.32 -5.57
CA ILE A 26 1.34 5.20 -5.52
C ILE A 26 1.42 6.12 -4.30
N GLY A 27 1.55 5.55 -3.09
CA GLY A 27 1.59 6.35 -1.85
C GLY A 27 2.74 7.36 -1.81
N LEU A 28 3.94 6.96 -2.22
CA LEU A 28 5.09 7.86 -2.29
C LEU A 28 4.94 8.93 -3.38
N SER A 29 4.34 8.59 -4.51
CA SER A 29 4.08 9.55 -5.60
C SER A 29 3.06 10.61 -5.20
N GLU A 30 2.00 10.22 -4.48
CA GLU A 30 0.99 11.14 -3.98
C GLU A 30 1.55 12.04 -2.87
N TYR A 31 2.37 11.49 -1.96
CA TYR A 31 3.13 12.31 -1.01
C TYR A 31 4.02 13.34 -1.72
N TYR A 32 4.74 12.93 -2.77
CA TYR A 32 5.63 13.84 -3.50
C TYR A 32 4.85 14.94 -4.23
N LYS A 33 3.79 14.60 -4.96
CA LYS A 33 2.96 15.57 -5.68
C LYS A 33 2.30 16.59 -4.75
N ILE A 34 1.68 16.11 -3.67
CA ILE A 34 0.87 16.96 -2.79
C ILE A 34 1.72 17.61 -1.71
N GLY A 35 2.57 16.83 -1.03
CA GLY A 35 3.36 17.32 0.10
C GLY A 35 4.61 18.10 -0.28
N ILE A 36 5.22 17.81 -1.45
CA ILE A 36 6.47 18.48 -1.88
C ILE A 36 6.20 19.48 -3.01
N LYS A 37 5.45 19.08 -4.04
CA LYS A 37 5.20 19.95 -5.19
C LYS A 37 3.96 20.85 -5.08
N ASN A 38 3.10 20.63 -4.09
CA ASN A 38 1.84 21.36 -3.91
C ASN A 38 0.92 21.31 -5.15
N GLU A 39 0.91 20.20 -5.89
CA GLU A 39 0.05 19.99 -7.06
C GLU A 39 -1.40 19.64 -6.63
N THR A 40 -2.15 20.61 -6.10
CA THR A 40 -3.43 20.36 -5.39
C THR A 40 -4.69 20.69 -6.20
N GLU A 41 -4.56 21.23 -7.41
CA GLU A 41 -5.65 21.80 -8.22
C GLU A 41 -6.81 20.82 -8.49
N PHE A 42 -6.52 19.52 -8.57
CA PHE A 42 -7.51 18.48 -8.89
C PHE A 42 -8.02 17.70 -7.68
N TYR A 43 -7.71 18.13 -6.46
CA TYR A 43 -8.06 17.42 -5.24
C TYR A 43 -9.20 18.14 -4.51
N PRO A 44 -10.16 17.41 -3.91
CA PRO A 44 -11.31 17.98 -3.21
C PRO A 44 -10.96 18.46 -1.80
N PHE A 45 -9.77 19.04 -1.60
CA PHE A 45 -9.34 19.52 -0.29
C PHE A 45 -10.24 20.63 0.23
N GLY A 46 -10.68 20.52 1.48
CA GLY A 46 -11.55 21.53 2.10
C GLY A 46 -12.95 21.65 1.49
N GLY A 47 -13.38 20.70 0.65
CA GLY A 47 -14.70 20.70 0.04
C GLY A 47 -15.84 20.37 1.03
N GLU A 48 -17.01 20.97 0.82
CA GLU A 48 -18.23 20.64 1.54
C GLU A 48 -18.86 19.37 0.93
N GLY A 49 -18.68 18.21 1.58
CA GLY A 49 -19.24 16.94 1.13
C GLY A 49 -18.61 15.73 1.83
N PRO A 50 -19.17 14.52 1.63
CA PRO A 50 -18.63 13.29 2.22
C PRO A 50 -17.32 12.91 1.52
N VAL A 51 -16.22 13.47 2.00
CA VAL A 51 -14.86 13.08 1.62
C VAL A 51 -14.20 12.34 2.78
N PRO A 52 -13.32 11.37 2.51
CA PRO A 52 -12.52 10.77 3.56
C PRO A 52 -11.77 11.83 4.36
N TYR A 53 -11.62 11.60 5.66
CA TYR A 53 -11.04 12.56 6.62
C TYR A 53 -9.69 13.13 6.21
N TYR A 54 -8.89 12.33 5.52
CA TYR A 54 -7.56 12.71 5.10
C TYR A 54 -7.56 13.74 3.96
N TYR A 55 -8.71 14.06 3.35
CA TYR A 55 -8.88 15.21 2.46
C TYR A 55 -9.14 16.54 3.18
N LYS A 56 -9.21 16.58 4.52
CA LYS A 56 -9.38 17.83 5.28
C LYS A 56 -8.28 18.85 4.99
N THR A 57 -7.04 18.40 4.89
CA THR A 57 -5.89 19.26 4.54
C THR A 57 -4.93 18.51 3.61
N THR A 58 -4.17 19.27 2.83
CA THR A 58 -3.11 18.75 1.94
C THR A 58 -2.03 18.02 2.74
N GLU A 59 -1.64 18.58 3.89
CA GLU A 59 -0.68 17.99 4.80
C GLU A 59 -1.15 16.62 5.30
N LEU A 60 -2.39 16.52 5.77
CA LEU A 60 -2.95 15.26 6.26
C LEU A 60 -3.03 14.21 5.15
N TYR A 61 -3.49 14.60 3.96
CA TYR A 61 -3.56 13.74 2.79
C TYR A 61 -2.18 13.17 2.44
N SER A 62 -1.17 14.05 2.34
CA SER A 62 0.18 13.67 1.95
C SER A 62 0.82 12.74 2.99
N ASN A 63 0.64 13.03 4.29
CA ASN A 63 1.18 12.20 5.38
C ASN A 63 0.53 10.82 5.45
N VAL A 64 -0.78 10.72 5.19
CA VAL A 64 -1.47 9.42 5.11
C VAL A 64 -0.94 8.60 3.94
N ASN A 65 -0.76 9.21 2.76
CA ASN A 65 -0.18 8.53 1.60
C ASN A 65 1.27 8.11 1.81
N LEU A 66 2.08 8.94 2.47
CA LEU A 66 3.45 8.59 2.87
C LEU A 66 3.46 7.38 3.80
N THR A 67 2.60 7.38 4.82
CA THR A 67 2.52 6.30 5.80
C THR A 67 2.20 4.97 5.11
N TRP A 68 1.16 4.93 4.27
CA TRP A 68 0.83 3.73 3.51
C TRP A 68 1.94 3.35 2.51
N GLY A 69 2.53 4.35 1.84
CA GLY A 69 3.65 4.15 0.92
C GLY A 69 4.85 3.46 1.57
N ILE A 70 5.22 3.88 2.79
CA ILE A 70 6.29 3.28 3.60
C ILE A 70 5.91 1.89 4.08
N ILE A 71 4.67 1.67 4.54
CA ILE A 71 4.21 0.34 4.98
C ILE A 71 4.36 -0.66 3.83
N PHE A 72 3.89 -0.32 2.63
CA PHE A 72 4.05 -1.19 1.46
C PHE A 72 5.51 -1.31 1.00
N LEU A 73 6.34 -0.27 1.17
CA LEU A 73 7.78 -0.34 0.90
C LEU A 73 8.46 -1.37 1.80
N CYS A 74 8.11 -1.40 3.09
CA CYS A 74 8.62 -2.39 4.03
C CYS A 74 8.22 -3.82 3.63
N VAL A 75 6.98 -4.02 3.18
CA VAL A 75 6.51 -5.31 2.65
C VAL A 75 7.27 -5.70 1.38
N LEU A 76 7.52 -4.74 0.49
CA LEU A 76 8.30 -4.96 -0.74
C LEU A 76 9.73 -5.41 -0.41
N VAL A 77 10.42 -4.68 0.48
CA VAL A 77 11.77 -5.03 0.93
C VAL A 77 11.80 -6.41 1.58
N LEU A 78 10.81 -6.71 2.42
CA LEU A 78 10.67 -8.03 3.04
C LEU A 78 10.45 -9.14 1.98
N GLY A 79 9.61 -8.89 0.97
CA GLY A 79 9.34 -9.83 -0.13
C GLY A 79 10.58 -10.12 -0.97
N ILE A 80 11.33 -9.08 -1.36
CA ILE A 80 12.59 -9.20 -2.10
C ILE A 80 13.65 -9.94 -1.26
N TRP A 81 13.78 -9.59 0.01
CA TRP A 81 14.70 -10.27 0.93
C TRP A 81 14.34 -11.75 1.09
N ASN A 82 13.05 -12.04 1.29
CA ASN A 82 12.55 -13.39 1.44
C ASN A 82 12.67 -14.20 0.14
N TRP A 83 12.63 -13.56 -1.03
CA TRP A 83 12.89 -14.22 -2.31
C TRP A 83 14.27 -14.88 -2.34
N LYS A 84 15.29 -14.22 -1.78
CA LYS A 84 16.67 -14.73 -1.70
C LYS A 84 16.87 -15.73 -0.56
N THR A 85 16.32 -15.45 0.61
CA THR A 85 16.63 -16.21 1.83
C THR A 85 15.69 -17.39 2.09
N LYS A 86 14.47 -17.36 1.55
CA LYS A 86 13.43 -18.39 1.72
C LYS A 86 13.10 -18.72 3.18
N LYS A 87 13.33 -17.76 4.10
CA LYS A 87 13.14 -17.93 5.55
C LYS A 87 11.67 -17.87 5.97
N ILE A 88 10.82 -17.20 5.19
CA ILE A 88 9.39 -17.02 5.44
C ILE A 88 8.62 -17.70 4.30
N SER A 89 7.55 -18.41 4.63
CA SER A 89 6.65 -18.99 3.63
C SER A 89 6.08 -17.89 2.72
N GLU A 90 6.11 -18.11 1.41
CA GLU A 90 5.55 -17.17 0.43
C GLU A 90 4.05 -16.89 0.66
N ILE A 91 3.30 -17.87 1.20
CA ILE A 91 1.88 -17.69 1.57
C ILE A 91 1.72 -16.67 2.70
N LYS A 92 2.68 -16.60 3.64
CA LYS A 92 2.64 -15.61 4.72
C LYS A 92 2.91 -14.21 4.19
N ILE A 93 3.81 -14.06 3.22
CA ILE A 93 4.12 -12.75 2.60
C ILE A 93 2.91 -12.23 1.83
N ILE A 94 2.28 -13.06 1.00
CA ILE A 94 1.09 -12.63 0.26
C ILE A 94 -0.10 -12.40 1.21
N GLY A 95 -0.26 -13.21 2.25
CA GLY A 95 -1.27 -13.02 3.29
C GLY A 95 -1.08 -11.69 4.04
N LEU A 96 0.16 -11.33 4.38
CA LEU A 96 0.49 -10.03 4.97
C LEU A 96 0.14 -8.88 4.00
N THR A 97 0.48 -9.03 2.72
CA THR A 97 0.19 -8.03 1.68
C THR A 97 -1.31 -7.76 1.60
N PHE A 98 -2.13 -8.81 1.48
CA PHE A 98 -3.59 -8.69 1.46
C PHE A 98 -4.17 -8.17 2.78
N GLY A 99 -3.62 -8.60 3.92
CA GLY A 99 -4.04 -8.09 5.23
C GLY A 99 -3.86 -6.58 5.36
N ILE A 100 -2.73 -6.06 4.86
CA ILE A 100 -2.44 -4.61 4.84
C ILE A 100 -3.33 -3.88 3.84
N ILE A 101 -3.62 -4.46 2.67
CA ILE A 101 -4.58 -3.89 1.70
C ILE A 101 -5.96 -3.76 2.34
N LEU A 102 -6.45 -4.81 3.01
CA LEU A 102 -7.74 -4.78 3.71
C LEU A 102 -7.74 -3.71 4.81
N LEU A 103 -6.65 -3.60 5.57
CA LEU A 103 -6.51 -2.56 6.60
C LEU A 103 -6.57 -1.15 5.99
N GLN A 104 -5.92 -0.93 4.84
CA GLN A 104 -5.99 0.34 4.11
C GLN A 104 -7.41 0.65 3.63
N ILE A 105 -8.12 -0.35 3.08
CA ILE A 105 -9.52 -0.17 2.65
C ILE A 105 -10.41 0.18 3.84
N VAL A 106 -10.30 -0.56 4.95
CA VAL A 106 -11.08 -0.28 6.17
C VAL A 106 -10.77 1.12 6.70
N HIS A 107 -9.49 1.50 6.78
CA HIS A 107 -9.08 2.84 7.18
C HIS A 107 -9.70 3.93 6.29
N ASN A 108 -9.76 3.69 4.98
CA ASN A 108 -10.35 4.64 4.03
C ASN A 108 -11.88 4.67 4.09
N MET A 109 -12.52 3.56 4.51
CA MET A 109 -13.97 3.44 4.64
C MET A 109 -14.52 3.96 5.98
N PHE A 110 -13.72 3.96 7.04
CA PHE A 110 -14.18 4.17 8.41
C PHE A 110 -14.87 5.52 8.64
N GLU A 111 -14.65 6.51 7.77
CA GLU A 111 -15.23 7.85 7.93
C GLU A 111 -16.29 8.23 6.88
N TYR A 112 -16.84 7.27 6.13
CA TYR A 112 -18.09 7.49 5.39
C TYR A 112 -19.35 7.32 6.26
N PHE A 113 -19.19 6.86 7.51
CA PHE A 113 -20.28 6.46 8.42
C PHE A 113 -20.33 7.27 9.73
N ILE A 114 -19.48 8.30 9.88
CA ILE A 114 -19.48 9.28 10.98
C ILE A 114 -19.79 10.64 10.39
#